data_AF-A0A1Y3P834-F1
#
_entry.id   AF-A0A1Y3P834-F1
#
_cell.length_a   1.000
_cell.length_b   1.000
_cell.length_c   1.000
_cell.angle_alpha   90.00
_cell.angle_beta   90.00
_cell.angle_gamma   90.00
#
_symmetry.space_group_name_H-M   'P 1'
#
loop_
_entity.id
_entity.type
_entity.pdbx_description
1 polymer ?
#
loop_
_entity_poly.entity_id
_entity_poly.type
_entity_poly.pdbx_seq_one_letter_code
_entity_poly.pdbx_strand_id
1 'polypeptide(L)'
;MRNSSKRKILDQPPNVQRRWFAFKVIRFFRPYLEGAARSYLRIKLVISERKRSAALTEALNTTVKNFKRNKDSMHFESLEIFFNLSLFFLLAEKDLQTVKIDALTHHDKWKRNLSLRIILLIIHEWDMAKVAPAKKLQEAYKAAEISDELIKEMNVAFRKINKAHANAKSLLSLARHATIAHRDANAMLQYEIIMKIDPLSTMKVAASFYEGTDLFIKALPKVMIEASTANSLLKQLHRPTGALPL
;
A
#
# COMPACT_ATOMS: atom_id res chain seq x y z
N MET A 1 -37.72 -47.08 1.38
CA MET A 1 -38.07 -45.77 1.97
C MET A 1 -37.43 -45.67 3.36
N ARG A 2 -36.32 -44.92 3.52
CA ARG A 2 -35.67 -44.71 4.83
C ARG A 2 -36.26 -43.45 5.48
N ASN A 3 -37.15 -43.65 6.44
CA ASN A 3 -37.77 -42.57 7.20
C ASN A 3 -36.79 -42.09 8.29
N SER A 4 -35.94 -41.13 7.94
CA SER A 4 -35.09 -40.42 8.91
C SER A 4 -35.94 -39.45 9.72
N SER A 5 -36.52 -39.91 10.83
CA SER A 5 -37.19 -39.03 11.78
C SER A 5 -36.16 -38.03 12.33
N LYS A 6 -36.35 -36.75 12.02
CA LYS A 6 -35.58 -35.66 12.63
C LYS A 6 -35.95 -35.62 14.12
N ARG A 7 -35.22 -36.36 14.97
CA ARG A 7 -35.35 -36.24 16.43
C ARG A 7 -35.20 -34.76 16.81
N LYS A 8 -36.16 -34.22 17.56
CA LYS A 8 -36.12 -32.80 17.96
C LYS A 8 -34.91 -32.63 18.88
N ILE A 9 -34.25 -31.47 18.82
CA ILE A 9 -33.03 -31.20 19.60
C ILE A 9 -33.29 -31.32 21.12
N LEU A 10 -34.54 -31.13 21.53
CA LEU A 10 -35.01 -31.30 22.91
C LEU A 10 -34.98 -32.77 23.40
N ASP A 11 -34.92 -33.74 22.48
CA ASP A 11 -34.86 -35.18 22.80
C ASP A 11 -33.42 -35.71 22.87
N GLN A 12 -32.42 -34.84 22.65
CA GLN A 12 -31.01 -35.19 22.67
C GLN A 12 -30.40 -35.04 24.07
N PRO A 13 -29.30 -35.75 24.38
CA PRO A 13 -28.71 -35.68 25.71
C PRO A 13 -28.24 -34.25 26.07
N PRO A 14 -28.25 -33.88 27.37
CA PRO A 14 -28.13 -32.49 27.82
C PRO A 14 -26.85 -31.77 27.36
N ASN A 15 -25.77 -32.52 27.19
CA ASN A 15 -24.49 -32.07 26.66
C ASN A 15 -24.57 -31.61 25.19
N VAL A 16 -25.37 -32.27 24.35
CA VAL A 16 -25.57 -31.86 22.95
C VAL A 16 -26.47 -30.63 22.87
N GLN A 17 -27.51 -30.55 23.71
CA GLN A 17 -28.35 -29.36 23.83
C GLN A 17 -27.53 -28.14 24.24
N ARG A 18 -26.71 -28.24 25.31
CA ARG A 18 -25.82 -27.16 25.76
C ARG A 18 -24.86 -26.68 24.67
N ARG A 19 -24.21 -27.60 23.93
CA ARG A 19 -23.33 -27.25 22.80
C ARG A 19 -24.07 -26.54 21.69
N TRP A 20 -25.27 -27.00 21.34
CA TRP A 20 -26.08 -26.39 20.29
C TRP A 20 -26.55 -24.98 20.69
N PHE A 21 -27.05 -24.81 21.93
CA PHE A 21 -27.41 -23.50 22.46
C PHE A 21 -26.21 -22.56 22.53
N ALA A 22 -25.05 -23.02 23.01
CA ALA A 22 -23.82 -22.24 23.00
C ALA A 22 -23.43 -21.80 21.57
N PHE A 23 -23.49 -22.70 20.59
CA PHE A 23 -23.24 -22.36 19.19
C PHE A 23 -24.25 -21.34 18.64
N LYS A 24 -25.53 -21.48 18.97
CA LYS A 24 -26.57 -20.53 18.56
C LYS A 24 -26.38 -19.17 19.18
N VAL A 25 -26.11 -19.12 20.48
CA VAL A 25 -25.82 -17.89 21.25
C VAL A 25 -24.59 -17.20 20.66
N ILE A 26 -23.48 -17.91 20.48
CA ILE A 26 -22.28 -17.35 19.84
C ILE A 26 -22.60 -16.81 18.45
N ARG A 27 -23.31 -17.58 17.62
CA ARG A 27 -23.68 -17.14 16.27
C ARG A 27 -24.59 -15.90 16.26
N PHE A 28 -25.50 -15.81 17.23
CA PHE A 28 -26.40 -14.68 17.40
C PHE A 28 -25.66 -13.42 17.87
N PHE A 29 -24.76 -13.55 18.85
CA PHE A 29 -24.00 -12.41 19.40
C PHE A 29 -22.80 -12.00 18.55
N ARG A 30 -22.24 -12.91 17.74
CA ARG A 30 -21.10 -12.65 16.86
C ARG A 30 -21.20 -11.35 16.03
N PRO A 31 -22.29 -11.06 15.28
CA PRO A 31 -22.38 -9.83 14.50
C PRO A 31 -22.30 -8.57 15.38
N TYR A 32 -22.90 -8.59 16.57
CA TYR A 32 -22.87 -7.48 17.52
C TYR A 32 -21.47 -7.29 18.12
N LEU A 33 -20.82 -8.38 18.55
CA LEU A 33 -19.45 -8.35 19.08
C LEU A 33 -18.46 -7.87 18.03
N GLU A 34 -18.57 -8.37 16.80
CA GLU A 34 -17.71 -7.92 15.70
C GLU A 34 -17.96 -6.45 15.34
N GLY A 35 -19.22 -5.99 15.38
CA GLY A 35 -19.58 -4.58 15.17
C GLY A 35 -18.97 -3.67 16.25
N ALA A 36 -19.13 -4.03 17.52
CA ALA A 36 -18.57 -3.29 18.65
C ALA A 36 -17.04 -3.25 18.60
N ALA A 37 -16.40 -4.41 18.33
CA ALA A 37 -14.95 -4.49 18.16
C ALA A 37 -14.45 -3.59 17.03
N ARG A 38 -15.14 -3.56 15.88
CA ARG A 38 -14.81 -2.67 14.76
C ARG A 38 -14.93 -1.20 15.13
N SER A 39 -16.01 -0.79 15.80
CA SER A 39 -16.20 0.60 16.23
C SER A 39 -15.12 1.05 17.21
N TYR A 40 -14.80 0.21 18.20
CA TYR A 40 -13.71 0.47 19.14
C TYR A 40 -12.36 0.59 18.44
N LEU A 41 -12.04 -0.38 17.56
CA LEU A 41 -10.80 -0.36 16.79
C LEU A 41 -10.71 0.86 15.87
N ARG A 42 -11.81 1.29 15.26
CA ARG A 42 -11.85 2.50 14.41
C ARG A 42 -11.43 3.72 15.21
N ILE A 43 -12.03 3.94 16.38
CA ILE A 43 -11.70 5.09 17.24
C ILE A 43 -10.22 5.05 17.62
N LYS A 44 -9.75 3.89 18.11
CA LYS A 44 -8.35 3.70 18.49
C LYS A 44 -7.39 3.98 17.34
N LEU A 45 -7.65 3.42 16.16
CA LEU A 45 -6.82 3.58 14.96
C LEU A 45 -6.83 5.02 14.44
N VAL A 46 -7.99 5.67 14.38
CA VAL A 46 -8.08 7.08 13.96
C VAL A 46 -7.22 7.95 14.86
N ILE A 47 -7.26 7.74 16.18
CA ILE A 47 -6.45 8.52 17.12
C ILE A 47 -4.96 8.21 16.95
N SER A 48 -4.57 6.92 16.90
CA SER A 48 -3.17 6.53 16.78
C SER A 48 -2.52 7.02 15.47
N GLU A 49 -3.30 7.08 14.40
CA GLU A 49 -2.81 7.43 13.06
C GLU A 49 -2.75 8.94 12.80
N ARG A 50 -3.28 9.80 13.70
CA ARG A 50 -3.20 11.26 13.54
C ARG A 50 -1.76 11.75 13.42
N LYS A 51 -0.88 11.28 14.30
CA LYS A 51 0.54 11.67 14.30
C LYS A 51 1.23 11.27 13.00
N ARG A 52 0.98 10.04 12.54
CA ARG A 52 1.54 9.53 11.28
C ARG A 52 1.01 10.30 10.07
N SER A 53 -0.28 10.61 10.03
CA SER A 53 -0.90 11.40 8.95
C SER A 53 -0.34 12.83 8.90
N ALA A 54 -0.11 13.46 10.06
CA ALA A 54 0.52 14.77 10.14
C ALA A 54 1.96 14.73 9.61
N ALA A 55 2.79 13.79 10.11
CA ALA A 55 4.17 13.62 9.65
C ALA A 55 4.27 13.33 8.15
N LEU A 56 3.37 12.51 7.61
CA LEU A 56 3.31 12.22 6.17
C LEU A 56 2.98 13.46 5.34
N THR A 57 2.02 14.27 5.82
CA THR A 57 1.62 15.51 5.14
C THR A 57 2.76 16.52 5.14
N GLU A 58 3.46 16.64 6.27
CA GLU A 58 4.65 17.49 6.39
C GLU A 58 5.79 17.02 5.48
N ALA A 59 6.08 15.72 5.45
CA ALA A 59 7.08 15.13 4.56
C ALA A 59 6.76 15.39 3.08
N LEU A 60 5.49 15.22 2.68
CA LEU A 60 5.03 15.50 1.32
C LEU A 60 5.22 16.99 0.96
N ASN A 61 4.74 17.90 1.81
CA ASN A 61 4.85 19.34 1.57
C ASN A 61 6.31 19.80 1.51
N THR A 62 7.16 19.28 2.40
CA THR A 62 8.60 19.58 2.41
C THR A 62 9.29 19.06 1.16
N THR A 63 8.95 17.84 0.72
CA THR A 63 9.49 17.25 -0.51
C THR A 63 9.07 18.08 -1.73
N VAL A 64 7.81 18.50 -1.82
CA VAL A 64 7.31 19.37 -2.91
C VAL A 64 8.05 20.71 -2.92
N LYS A 65 8.23 21.34 -1.77
CA LYS A 65 8.96 22.61 -1.64
C LYS A 65 10.40 22.48 -2.14
N ASN A 66 11.09 21.43 -1.71
CA ASN A 66 12.48 21.19 -2.11
C ASN A 66 12.61 20.78 -3.59
N PHE A 67 11.67 19.98 -4.11
CA PHE A 67 11.61 19.65 -5.54
C PHE A 67 11.51 20.93 -6.39
N LYS A 68 10.56 21.82 -6.05
CA LYS A 68 10.38 23.10 -6.77
C LYS A 68 11.63 23.97 -6.68
N ARG A 69 12.21 24.09 -5.48
CA ARG A 69 13.45 24.86 -5.28
C ARG A 69 14.63 24.33 -6.12
N ASN A 70 14.78 23.00 -6.22
CA ASN A 70 15.81 22.40 -7.06
C ASN A 70 15.60 22.79 -8.54
N LYS A 71 14.35 22.71 -9.00
CA LYS A 71 13.96 23.08 -10.36
C LYS A 71 14.18 24.57 -10.63
N ASP A 72 13.84 25.47 -9.72
CA ASP A 72 13.87 26.90 -10.02
C ASP A 72 15.27 27.53 -9.90
N SER A 73 16.19 26.94 -9.13
CA SER A 73 17.46 27.61 -8.75
C SER A 73 18.73 27.03 -9.36
N MET A 74 18.90 25.70 -9.39
CA MET A 74 20.20 25.06 -9.72
C MET A 74 20.11 23.86 -10.67
N HIS A 75 18.92 23.27 -10.85
CA HIS A 75 18.66 22.15 -11.76
C HIS A 75 19.64 20.98 -11.64
N PHE A 76 19.64 20.31 -10.48
CA PHE A 76 20.36 19.03 -10.33
C PHE A 76 19.47 17.86 -10.77
N GLU A 77 19.82 17.22 -11.89
CA GLU A 77 19.03 16.15 -12.50
C GLU A 77 18.93 14.90 -11.61
N SER A 78 20.01 14.55 -10.89
CA SER A 78 20.01 13.40 -9.97
C SER A 78 19.11 13.63 -8.76
N LEU A 79 19.15 14.83 -8.19
CA LEU A 79 18.24 15.22 -7.10
C LEU A 79 16.78 15.26 -7.58
N GLU A 80 16.51 15.71 -8.80
CA GLU A 80 15.16 15.70 -9.37
C GLU A 80 14.61 14.26 -9.43
N ILE A 81 15.41 13.29 -9.87
CA ILE A 81 15.04 11.87 -9.86
C ILE A 81 14.72 11.39 -8.44
N PHE A 82 15.58 11.68 -7.45
CA PHE A 82 15.35 11.26 -6.07
C PHE A 82 14.15 11.94 -5.42
N PHE A 83 13.90 13.22 -5.68
CA PHE A 83 12.69 13.88 -5.20
C PHE A 83 11.44 13.35 -5.91
N ASN A 84 11.47 13.08 -7.22
CA ASN A 84 10.33 12.47 -7.93
C ASN A 84 9.99 11.09 -7.35
N LEU A 85 11.03 10.29 -7.08
CA LEU A 85 10.91 8.99 -6.42
C LEU A 85 10.28 9.12 -5.02
N SER A 86 10.70 10.13 -4.25
CA SER A 86 10.14 10.44 -2.94
C SER A 86 8.66 10.83 -3.02
N LEU A 87 8.31 11.71 -3.96
CA LEU A 87 6.93 12.17 -4.16
C LEU A 87 6.03 11.01 -4.58
N PHE A 88 6.46 10.19 -5.54
CA PHE A 88 5.73 9.02 -5.99
C PHE A 88 5.41 8.07 -4.82
N PHE A 89 6.38 7.86 -3.93
CA PHE A 89 6.19 7.07 -2.73
C PHE A 89 5.23 7.73 -1.72
N LEU A 90 5.44 9.00 -1.39
CA LEU A 90 4.65 9.72 -0.38
C LEU A 90 3.17 9.87 -0.80
N LEU A 91 2.90 10.03 -2.10
CA LEU A 91 1.54 10.03 -2.64
C LEU A 91 0.85 8.69 -2.42
N ALA A 92 1.49 7.58 -2.83
CA ALA A 92 0.93 6.25 -2.64
C ALA A 92 0.70 5.91 -1.14
N GLU A 93 1.62 6.32 -0.27
CA GLU A 93 1.42 6.16 1.18
C GLU A 93 0.24 7.01 1.68
N LYS A 94 0.05 8.23 1.17
CA LYS A 94 -1.09 9.09 1.56
C LYS A 94 -2.42 8.48 1.15
N ASP A 95 -2.49 7.88 -0.04
CA ASP A 95 -3.67 7.18 -0.52
C ASP A 95 -3.98 5.94 0.36
N LEU A 96 -2.97 5.13 0.66
CA LEU A 96 -3.11 3.96 1.56
C LEU A 96 -3.58 4.37 2.96
N GLN A 97 -3.01 5.44 3.52
CA GLN A 97 -3.39 5.96 4.84
C GLN A 97 -4.87 6.38 4.90
N THR A 98 -5.41 6.88 3.79
CA THR A 98 -6.80 7.32 3.70
C THR A 98 -7.77 6.15 3.73
N VAL A 99 -7.42 5.02 3.10
CA VAL A 99 -8.33 3.87 2.94
C VAL A 99 -8.15 2.75 3.97
N LYS A 100 -6.99 2.65 4.65
CA LYS A 100 -6.67 1.50 5.52
C LYS A 100 -7.62 1.33 6.70
N ILE A 101 -8.08 2.44 7.31
CA ILE A 101 -8.96 2.37 8.48
C ILE A 101 -10.32 1.81 8.05
N ASP A 102 -10.83 2.26 6.90
CA ASP A 102 -12.09 1.77 6.36
C ASP A 102 -11.98 0.32 5.90
N ALA A 103 -10.86 -0.09 5.29
CA ALA A 103 -10.60 -1.48 4.93
C ALA A 103 -10.72 -2.43 6.13
N LEU A 104 -10.23 -2.01 7.30
CA LEU A 104 -10.18 -2.84 8.50
C LEU A 104 -11.44 -2.77 9.37
N THR A 105 -12.02 -1.58 9.49
CA THR A 105 -12.97 -1.29 10.58
C THR A 105 -14.32 -0.76 10.14
N HIS A 106 -14.54 -0.49 8.84
CA HIS A 106 -15.84 0.00 8.39
C HIS A 106 -16.94 -1.04 8.70
N HIS A 107 -18.13 -0.62 9.13
CA HIS A 107 -19.23 -1.53 9.51
C HIS A 107 -19.83 -2.24 8.28
N ASP A 108 -20.01 -1.49 7.19
CA ASP A 108 -20.46 -2.00 5.90
C ASP A 108 -19.36 -2.81 5.20
N LYS A 109 -19.72 -4.04 4.78
CA LYS A 109 -18.84 -4.97 4.05
C LYS A 109 -18.45 -4.42 2.68
N TRP A 110 -19.37 -3.77 1.98
CA TRP A 110 -19.09 -3.22 0.66
C TRP A 110 -17.96 -2.21 0.73
N LYS A 111 -18.06 -1.24 1.64
CA LYS A 111 -17.01 -0.24 1.86
C LYS A 111 -15.67 -0.86 2.27
N ARG A 112 -15.65 -1.85 3.18
CA ARG A 112 -14.40 -2.56 3.53
C ARG A 112 -13.75 -3.18 2.29
N ASN A 113 -14.52 -3.92 1.51
CA ASN A 113 -14.03 -4.62 0.33
C ASN A 113 -13.58 -3.65 -0.76
N LEU A 114 -14.29 -2.53 -0.93
CA LEU A 114 -13.89 -1.46 -1.83
C LEU A 114 -12.56 -0.83 -1.40
N SER A 115 -12.38 -0.54 -0.11
CA SER A 115 -11.11 -0.02 0.42
C SER A 115 -9.97 -1.02 0.24
N LEU A 116 -10.20 -2.33 0.44
CA LEU A 116 -9.22 -3.38 0.17
C LEU A 116 -8.83 -3.43 -1.32
N ARG A 117 -9.80 -3.25 -2.22
CA ARG A 117 -9.55 -3.15 -3.66
C ARG A 117 -8.65 -1.95 -3.97
N ILE A 118 -8.94 -0.79 -3.38
CA ILE A 118 -8.13 0.41 -3.57
C ILE A 118 -6.70 0.18 -3.08
N ILE A 119 -6.50 -0.48 -1.93
CA ILE A 119 -5.16 -0.86 -1.45
C ILE A 119 -4.41 -1.71 -2.48
N LEU A 120 -5.06 -2.74 -3.04
CA LEU A 120 -4.43 -3.58 -4.07
C LEU A 120 -4.10 -2.76 -5.33
N LEU A 121 -5.00 -1.88 -5.76
CA LEU A 121 -4.79 -1.01 -6.91
C LEU A 121 -3.61 -0.08 -6.69
N ILE A 122 -3.51 0.58 -5.53
CA ILE A 122 -2.37 1.44 -5.20
C ILE A 122 -1.07 0.64 -5.26
N ILE A 123 -1.01 -0.56 -4.66
CA ILE A 123 0.20 -1.39 -4.68
C ILE A 123 0.54 -1.88 -6.09
N HIS A 124 -0.48 -2.15 -6.93
CA HIS A 124 -0.29 -2.55 -8.32
C HIS A 124 0.11 -1.38 -9.23
N GLU A 125 -0.39 -0.17 -8.98
CA GLU A 125 -0.05 1.01 -9.76
C GLU A 125 1.31 1.59 -9.35
N TRP A 126 1.77 1.25 -8.14
CA TRP A 126 3.11 1.50 -7.65
C TRP A 126 4.14 0.69 -8.44
N ASP A 127 4.50 1.22 -9.59
CA ASP A 127 5.52 0.69 -10.48
C ASP A 127 6.68 1.68 -10.57
N MET A 128 7.75 1.38 -9.83
CA MET A 128 8.92 2.24 -9.76
C MET A 128 9.65 2.37 -11.09
N ALA A 129 9.49 1.43 -12.01
CA ALA A 129 10.08 1.55 -13.34
C ALA A 129 9.50 2.73 -14.14
N LYS A 130 8.30 3.21 -13.79
CA LYS A 130 7.68 4.39 -14.44
C LYS A 130 8.34 5.69 -14.01
N VAL A 131 8.75 5.81 -12.75
CA VAL A 131 9.28 7.07 -12.18
C VAL A 131 10.80 7.12 -12.14
N ALA A 132 11.45 5.97 -12.03
CA ALA A 132 12.90 5.85 -12.02
C ALA A 132 13.32 4.61 -12.83
N PRO A 133 13.31 4.69 -14.17
CA PRO A 133 13.82 3.62 -15.02
C PRO A 133 15.23 3.24 -14.56
N ALA A 134 15.52 1.93 -14.48
CA ALA A 134 16.76 1.42 -13.87
C ALA A 134 18.02 2.10 -14.43
N LYS A 135 18.07 2.36 -15.74
CA LYS A 135 19.18 3.07 -16.39
C LYS A 135 19.36 4.50 -15.84
N LYS A 136 18.29 5.30 -15.82
CA LYS A 136 18.30 6.67 -15.29
C LYS A 136 18.65 6.71 -13.82
N LEU A 137 18.14 5.76 -13.04
CA LEU A 137 18.44 5.67 -11.61
C LEU A 137 19.91 5.32 -11.35
N GLN A 138 20.49 4.41 -12.14
CA GLN A 138 21.91 4.08 -12.08
C GLN A 138 22.80 5.24 -12.50
N GLU A 139 22.40 6.00 -13.52
CA GLU A 139 23.07 7.23 -13.94
C GLU A 139 23.03 8.28 -12.82
N ALA A 140 21.88 8.46 -12.17
CA ALA A 140 21.71 9.35 -11.02
C ALA A 140 22.60 8.94 -9.83
N TYR A 141 22.66 7.65 -9.50
CA TYR A 141 23.56 7.16 -8.44
C TYR A 141 25.03 7.47 -8.76
N LYS A 142 25.47 7.23 -10.00
CA LYS A 142 26.84 7.53 -10.44
C LYS A 142 27.14 9.02 -10.49
N ALA A 143 26.16 9.85 -10.83
CA ALA A 143 26.31 11.30 -10.91
C ALA A 143 26.35 11.94 -9.52
N ALA A 144 25.54 11.42 -8.60
CA ALA A 144 25.53 11.85 -7.21
C ALA A 144 26.61 11.17 -6.34
N GLU A 145 27.40 10.25 -6.90
CA GLU A 145 28.42 9.45 -6.19
C GLU A 145 27.88 8.75 -4.94
N ILE A 146 26.70 8.16 -5.07
CA ILE A 146 26.08 7.39 -3.99
C ILE A 146 26.92 6.15 -3.71
N SER A 147 27.15 5.86 -2.43
CA SER A 147 27.90 4.68 -1.99
C SER A 147 27.26 3.37 -2.46
N ASP A 148 28.10 2.39 -2.81
CA ASP A 148 27.64 1.08 -3.28
C ASP A 148 26.80 0.35 -2.22
N GLU A 149 27.09 0.58 -0.94
CA GLU A 149 26.30 0.10 0.20
C GLU A 149 24.87 0.64 0.16
N LEU A 150 24.68 1.94 -0.02
CA LEU A 150 23.35 2.54 -0.11
C LEU A 150 22.61 2.14 -1.39
N ILE A 151 23.31 2.00 -2.51
CA ILE A 151 22.72 1.46 -3.74
C ILE A 151 22.21 0.03 -3.50
N LYS A 152 22.96 -0.79 -2.76
CA LYS A 152 22.55 -2.14 -2.37
C LYS A 152 21.33 -2.11 -1.45
N GLU A 153 21.28 -1.22 -0.44
CA GLU A 153 20.11 -1.03 0.42
C GLU A 153 18.86 -0.70 -0.40
N MET A 154 18.96 0.28 -1.32
CA MET A 154 17.89 0.67 -2.23
C MET A 154 17.43 -0.50 -3.11
N ASN A 155 18.36 -1.26 -3.69
CA ASN A 155 18.04 -2.42 -4.53
C ASN A 155 17.36 -3.55 -3.75
N VAL A 156 17.68 -3.75 -2.47
CA VAL A 156 16.94 -4.69 -1.59
C VAL A 156 15.51 -4.19 -1.38
N ALA A 157 15.34 -2.90 -1.09
CA ALA A 157 14.02 -2.31 -0.91
C ALA A 157 13.16 -2.48 -2.18
N PHE A 158 13.67 -2.10 -3.35
CA PHE A 158 12.96 -2.25 -4.62
C PHE A 158 12.58 -3.70 -4.94
N ARG A 159 13.48 -4.66 -4.69
CA ARG A 159 13.16 -6.09 -4.91
C ARG A 159 12.00 -6.56 -4.04
N LYS A 160 11.97 -6.16 -2.76
CA LYS A 160 10.85 -6.50 -1.87
C LYS A 160 9.55 -5.87 -2.35
N ILE A 161 9.58 -4.60 -2.75
CA ILE A 161 8.37 -3.91 -3.17
C ILE A 161 7.86 -4.45 -4.52
N ASN A 162 8.75 -4.73 -5.47
CA ASN A 162 8.41 -5.36 -6.75
C ASN A 162 7.77 -6.75 -6.57
N LYS A 163 8.19 -7.51 -5.56
CA LYS A 163 7.53 -8.78 -5.20
C LYS A 163 6.11 -8.55 -4.71
N ALA A 164 5.87 -7.54 -3.88
CA ALA A 164 4.52 -7.18 -3.43
C ALA A 164 3.65 -6.68 -4.60
N HIS A 165 4.20 -5.86 -5.49
CA HIS A 165 3.56 -5.42 -6.73
C HIS A 165 3.15 -6.61 -7.62
N ALA A 166 4.03 -7.58 -7.84
CA ALA A 166 3.71 -8.78 -8.62
C ALA A 166 2.56 -9.59 -8.00
N ASN A 167 2.53 -9.72 -6.66
CA ASN A 167 1.45 -10.38 -5.95
C ASN A 167 0.13 -9.60 -6.04
N ALA A 168 0.17 -8.27 -5.89
CA ALA A 168 -1.00 -7.42 -6.06
C ALA A 168 -1.58 -7.54 -7.48
N LYS A 169 -0.71 -7.49 -8.49
CA LYS A 169 -1.07 -7.73 -9.89
C LYS A 169 -1.72 -9.10 -10.07
N SER A 170 -1.19 -10.15 -9.46
CA SER A 170 -1.79 -11.49 -9.54
C SER A 170 -3.20 -11.53 -8.94
N LEU A 171 -3.41 -10.94 -7.76
CA LEU A 171 -4.72 -10.87 -7.11
C LEU A 171 -5.73 -10.03 -7.92
N LEU A 172 -5.27 -8.92 -8.50
CA LEU A 172 -6.07 -8.08 -9.39
C LEU A 172 -6.23 -8.69 -10.79
N SER A 173 -5.43 -9.68 -11.16
CA SER A 173 -5.53 -10.31 -12.47
C SER A 173 -6.82 -11.12 -12.63
N LEU A 174 -7.47 -11.48 -11.51
CA LEU A 174 -8.83 -12.01 -11.47
C LEU A 174 -9.88 -10.92 -11.72
N ALA A 175 -9.52 -9.65 -11.50
CA ALA A 175 -10.31 -8.46 -11.73
C ALA A 175 -9.91 -7.72 -13.03
N ARG A 176 -9.27 -8.42 -13.97
CA ARG A 176 -8.41 -7.90 -15.08
C ARG A 176 -8.98 -6.79 -15.97
N HIS A 177 -10.29 -6.56 -15.97
CA HIS A 177 -10.95 -5.49 -16.75
C HIS A 177 -11.83 -4.54 -15.92
N ALA A 178 -11.87 -4.73 -14.60
CA ALA A 178 -12.52 -3.82 -13.66
C ALA A 178 -11.45 -2.95 -12.98
N THR A 179 -10.83 -2.04 -13.71
CA THR A 179 -10.24 -0.86 -13.07
C THR A 179 -11.39 0.07 -12.65
N ILE A 180 -11.24 0.84 -11.57
CA ILE A 180 -12.31 1.77 -11.15
C ILE A 180 -12.63 2.78 -12.26
N ALA A 181 -11.61 3.12 -13.07
CA ALA A 181 -11.71 4.05 -14.20
C ALA A 181 -12.39 3.46 -15.46
N HIS A 182 -12.29 2.15 -15.70
CA HIS A 182 -13.00 1.48 -16.78
C HIS A 182 -14.08 0.57 -16.20
N ARG A 183 -15.31 1.08 -16.10
CA ARG A 183 -16.45 0.22 -15.76
C ARG A 183 -16.60 -0.83 -16.86
N ASP A 184 -16.27 -2.07 -16.52
CA ASP A 184 -16.59 -3.25 -17.32
C ASP A 184 -18.09 -3.25 -17.68
N ALA A 185 -18.41 -3.60 -18.92
CA ALA A 185 -19.78 -3.65 -19.41
C ALA A 185 -20.65 -4.63 -18.59
N ASN A 186 -20.04 -5.63 -17.97
CA ASN A 186 -20.68 -6.55 -17.05
C ASN A 186 -20.64 -6.00 -15.61
N ALA A 187 -21.68 -5.26 -15.23
CA ALA A 187 -21.83 -4.74 -13.87
C ALA A 187 -21.89 -5.84 -12.79
N MET A 188 -22.40 -7.03 -13.13
CA MET A 188 -22.48 -8.16 -12.21
C MET A 188 -21.08 -8.69 -11.87
N LEU A 189 -20.19 -8.78 -12.86
CA LEU A 189 -18.79 -9.18 -12.66
C LEU A 189 -18.08 -8.22 -11.68
N GLN A 190 -18.33 -6.91 -11.79
CA GLN A 190 -17.75 -5.93 -10.87
C GLN A 190 -18.25 -6.10 -9.43
N TYR A 191 -19.55 -6.34 -9.26
CA TYR A 191 -20.12 -6.63 -7.94
C TYR A 191 -19.47 -7.86 -7.32
N GLU A 192 -19.33 -8.95 -8.11
CA GLU A 192 -18.74 -10.18 -7.62
C GLU A 192 -17.28 -9.99 -7.21
N ILE A 193 -16.49 -9.29 -8.02
CA ILE A 193 -15.09 -8.97 -7.72
C ILE A 193 -14.98 -8.26 -6.38
N ILE A 194 -15.79 -7.20 -6.16
CA ILE A 194 -15.77 -6.46 -4.88
C ILE A 194 -16.17 -7.40 -3.74
N MET A 195 -17.27 -8.14 -3.89
CA MET A 195 -17.81 -8.94 -2.79
C MET A 195 -16.97 -10.18 -2.44
N LYS A 196 -16.19 -10.69 -3.40
CA LYS A 196 -15.32 -11.87 -3.27
C LYS A 196 -13.84 -11.54 -3.01
N ILE A 197 -13.46 -10.26 -2.87
CA ILE A 197 -12.11 -9.90 -2.41
C ILE A 197 -11.82 -10.64 -1.11
N ASP A 198 -10.70 -11.36 -1.09
CA ASP A 198 -10.18 -12.01 0.10
C ASP A 198 -9.40 -11.00 0.95
N PRO A 199 -9.92 -10.62 2.14
CA PRO A 199 -9.23 -9.69 3.02
C PRO A 199 -7.87 -10.23 3.49
N LEU A 200 -7.74 -11.54 3.72
CA LEU A 200 -6.50 -12.10 4.27
C LEU A 200 -5.36 -12.05 3.25
N SER A 201 -5.62 -12.50 2.03
CA SER A 201 -4.64 -12.39 0.93
C SER A 201 -4.28 -10.94 0.64
N THR A 202 -5.26 -10.04 0.66
CA THR A 202 -5.02 -8.59 0.46
C THR A 202 -4.12 -8.01 1.53
N MET A 203 -4.41 -8.32 2.81
CA MET A 203 -3.60 -7.85 3.94
C MET A 203 -2.18 -8.43 3.92
N LYS A 204 -2.00 -9.67 3.46
CA LYS A 204 -0.68 -10.27 3.28
C LYS A 204 0.15 -9.53 2.22
N VAL A 205 -0.48 -9.14 1.11
CA VAL A 205 0.18 -8.31 0.08
C VAL A 205 0.52 -6.93 0.63
N ALA A 206 -0.39 -6.28 1.33
CA ALA A 206 -0.14 -4.98 1.97
C ALA A 206 0.98 -5.05 3.01
N ALA A 207 1.03 -6.09 3.84
CA ALA A 207 2.12 -6.30 4.79
C ALA A 207 3.47 -6.48 4.08
N SER A 208 3.52 -7.33 3.04
CA SER A 208 4.74 -7.52 2.23
C SER A 208 5.18 -6.24 1.52
N PHE A 209 4.25 -5.39 1.10
CA PHE A 209 4.55 -4.07 0.57
C PHE A 209 5.21 -3.21 1.65
N TYR A 210 4.60 -3.12 2.83
CA TYR A 210 5.12 -2.34 3.96
C TYR A 210 6.50 -2.80 4.45
N GLU A 211 6.81 -4.10 4.40
CA GLU A 211 8.16 -4.60 4.68
C GLU A 211 9.21 -4.08 3.70
N GLY A 212 8.84 -3.87 2.44
CA GLY A 212 9.71 -3.28 1.44
C GLY A 212 9.82 -1.76 1.60
N THR A 213 8.70 -1.09 1.88
CA THR A 213 8.68 0.37 2.03
C THR A 213 9.38 0.85 3.31
N ASP A 214 9.37 0.07 4.39
CA ASP A 214 10.18 0.35 5.58
C ASP A 214 11.68 0.44 5.26
N LEU A 215 12.20 -0.47 4.43
CA LEU A 215 13.58 -0.41 3.96
C LEU A 215 13.82 0.82 3.07
N PHE A 216 12.86 1.12 2.20
CA PHE A 216 12.94 2.26 1.30
C PHE A 216 12.98 3.60 2.05
N ILE A 217 12.10 3.82 3.03
CA ILE A 217 12.05 5.05 3.84
C ILE A 217 13.34 5.21 4.68
N LYS A 218 14.01 4.11 5.03
CA LYS A 218 15.30 4.16 5.75
C LYS A 218 16.47 4.50 4.82
N ALA A 219 16.44 4.05 3.56
CA ALA A 219 17.54 4.23 2.62
C ALA A 219 17.44 5.54 1.83
N LEU A 220 16.26 5.92 1.34
CA LEU A 220 16.08 7.08 0.45
C LEU A 220 16.56 8.41 1.07
N PRO A 221 16.25 8.76 2.33
CA PRO A 221 16.75 9.98 2.92
C PRO A 221 18.28 10.03 2.97
N LYS A 222 18.95 8.89 3.20
CA LYS A 222 20.41 8.81 3.19
C LYS A 222 20.97 9.08 1.79
N VAL A 223 20.37 8.48 0.76
CA VAL A 223 20.72 8.74 -0.65
C VAL A 223 20.57 10.22 -0.98
N MET A 224 19.47 10.85 -0.55
CA MET A 224 19.25 12.28 -0.78
C MET A 224 20.25 13.16 -0.04
N ILE A 225 20.67 12.78 1.17
CA ILE A 225 21.71 13.49 1.92
C ILE A 225 23.06 13.39 1.20
N GLU A 226 23.49 12.18 0.79
CA GLU A 226 24.73 12.00 0.02
C GLU A 226 24.71 12.80 -1.29
N ALA A 227 23.60 12.76 -2.02
CA ALA A 227 23.39 13.51 -3.26
C ALA A 227 23.39 15.03 -3.07
N SER A 228 23.15 15.51 -1.84
CA SER A 228 23.09 16.94 -1.49
C SER A 228 24.41 17.45 -0.87
N THR A 229 25.45 16.62 -0.78
CA THR A 229 26.76 17.07 -0.28
C THR A 229 27.42 18.04 -1.27
N ALA A 230 28.20 19.00 -0.77
CA ALA A 230 28.87 19.99 -1.63
C ALA A 230 29.73 19.33 -2.72
N ASN A 231 30.45 18.26 -2.38
CA ASN A 231 31.24 17.49 -3.35
C ASN A 231 30.37 16.84 -4.44
N SER A 232 29.24 16.24 -4.06
CA SER A 232 28.31 15.64 -5.01
C SER A 232 27.68 16.68 -5.93
N LEU A 233 27.22 17.81 -5.37
CA LEU A 233 26.61 18.89 -6.14
C LEU A 233 27.61 19.51 -7.14
N LEU A 234 28.85 19.77 -6.72
CA LEU A 234 29.90 20.31 -7.61
C LEU A 234 30.20 19.39 -8.79
N LYS A 235 30.18 18.07 -8.56
CA LYS A 235 30.38 17.06 -9.62
C LYS A 235 29.18 16.93 -10.55
N GLN A 236 27.97 17.05 -10.01
CA GLN A 236 26.74 17.11 -10.82
C GLN A 236 26.74 18.35 -11.73
N LEU A 237 27.30 19.48 -11.30
CA LEU A 237 27.51 20.68 -12.12
C LEU A 237 28.59 20.52 -13.20
N HIS A 238 29.65 19.75 -12.92
CA HIS A 238 30.77 19.55 -13.85
C HIS A 238 30.51 18.47 -14.92
N ARG A 239 29.48 17.63 -14.76
CA ARG A 239 29.07 16.73 -15.84
C ARG A 239 28.23 17.53 -16.85
N PRO A 240 28.64 17.62 -18.13
CA PRO A 240 27.82 18.28 -19.12
C PRO A 240 26.52 17.49 -19.21
N THR A 241 25.41 18.19 -18.96
CA THR A 241 24.05 17.74 -19.21
C THR A 241 23.98 17.31 -20.67
N GLY A 242 24.04 16.00 -20.90
CA GLY A 242 23.61 15.42 -22.16
C GLY A 242 22.11 15.68 -22.26
N ALA A 243 21.74 16.79 -22.89
CA ALA A 243 20.37 17.15 -23.18
C ALA A 243 19.67 15.97 -23.85
N LEU A 244 18.80 15.28 -23.10
CA LEU A 244 17.81 14.40 -23.69
C LEU A 244 16.66 15.28 -24.19
N PRO A 245 16.25 15.17 -25.46
CA PRO A 245 15.19 15.99 -26.02
C PRO A 245 13.85 15.66 -25.35
N LEU A 246 13.02 16.70 -25.27
CA LEU A 246 11.61 16.67 -24.86
C LEU A 246 10.79 15.62 -25.61
#